data_AF-A0A350EWY4-F1
#
_entry.id   AF-A0A350EWY4-F1
#
_cell.length_a   1.000
_cell.length_b   1.000
_cell.length_c   1.000
_cell.angle_alpha   90.00
_cell.angle_beta   90.00
_cell.angle_gamma   90.00
#
_symmetry.space_group_name_H-M   'P 1'
#
loop_
_entity.id
_entity.type
_entity.pdbx_description
1 polymer ?
#
loop_
_entity_poly.entity_id
_entity_poly.type
_entity_poly.pdbx_seq_one_letter_code
_entity_poly.pdbx_strand_id
1 'polypeptide(L)'
;PELLDWLADWFVHDAGWSLKRLHRLILTSNTWRMSSAANPDHAAADPEVRLLWRKPYRRLEVEAIRDSMLAISGRLNPAMYGPGMKPRIPAAA
;
A
#
# COMPACT_ATOMS: atom_id res chain seq x y z
N PRO A 1 -8.34 -7.27 -20.00
CA PRO A 1 -9.33 -8.32 -19.68
C PRO A 1 -8.64 -9.65 -19.31
N GLU A 2 -7.70 -10.11 -20.14
CA GLU A 2 -7.02 -11.42 -20.00
C GLU A 2 -6.35 -11.66 -18.64
N LEU A 3 -5.77 -10.63 -18.01
CA LEU A 3 -5.15 -10.77 -16.68
C LEU A 3 -6.16 -11.14 -15.59
N LEU A 4 -7.36 -10.56 -15.63
CA LEU A 4 -8.38 -10.84 -14.62
C LEU A 4 -8.98 -12.23 -14.82
N ASP A 5 -9.15 -12.65 -16.07
CA ASP A 5 -9.61 -14.00 -16.41
C ASP A 5 -8.59 -15.05 -15.94
N TRP A 6 -7.30 -14.82 -16.21
CA TRP A 6 -6.24 -15.69 -15.72
C TRP A 6 -6.15 -15.72 -14.19
N LEU A 7 -6.28 -14.56 -13.52
CA LEU A 7 -6.28 -14.51 -12.05
C LEU A 7 -7.49 -15.25 -11.45
N ALA A 8 -8.66 -15.18 -12.10
CA ALA A 8 -9.84 -15.91 -11.66
C ALA A 8 -9.66 -17.42 -11.81
N ASP A 9 -9.16 -17.89 -12.96
CA ASP A 9 -8.84 -19.29 -13.20
C ASP A 9 -7.83 -19.84 -12.18
N TRP A 10 -6.68 -19.14 -12.02
CA TRP A 10 -5.66 -19.48 -11.03
C TRP A 10 -6.21 -19.47 -9.60
N PHE A 11 -7.09 -18.53 -9.27
CA PHE A 11 -7.68 -18.44 -7.93
C PHE A 11 -8.54 -19.66 -7.59
N VAL A 12 -9.30 -20.16 -8.55
CA VAL A 12 -10.14 -21.34 -8.39
C VAL A 12 -9.31 -22.62 -8.39
N HIS A 13 -8.41 -22.78 -9.37
CA HIS A 13 -7.73 -24.04 -9.63
C HIS A 13 -6.44 -24.22 -8.83
N ASP A 14 -5.58 -23.21 -8.77
CA ASP A 14 -4.28 -23.30 -8.09
C ASP A 14 -4.34 -22.84 -6.64
N ALA A 15 -5.02 -21.70 -6.39
CA ALA A 15 -5.06 -21.07 -5.07
C ALA A 15 -6.06 -21.75 -4.13
N GLY A 16 -7.04 -22.49 -4.68
CA GLY A 16 -8.09 -23.16 -3.92
C GLY A 16 -8.93 -22.17 -3.11
N TRP A 17 -9.34 -21.07 -3.74
CA TRP A 17 -10.12 -19.99 -3.11
C TRP A 17 -9.41 -19.26 -1.95
N SER A 18 -8.08 -19.42 -1.82
CA SER A 18 -7.32 -18.80 -0.74
C SER A 18 -6.97 -17.34 -1.02
N LEU A 19 -7.67 -16.41 -0.37
CA LEU A 19 -7.39 -14.97 -0.46
C LEU A 19 -5.94 -14.63 -0.05
N LYS A 20 -5.36 -15.34 0.92
CA LYS A 20 -3.96 -15.12 1.33
C LYS A 20 -2.99 -15.45 0.20
N ARG A 21 -3.25 -16.51 -0.58
CA ARG A 21 -2.40 -16.87 -1.73
C ARG A 21 -2.57 -15.87 -2.86
N LEU A 22 -3.80 -15.41 -3.13
CA LEU A 22 -4.06 -14.35 -4.11
C LEU A 22 -3.35 -13.04 -3.74
N HIS A 23 -3.49 -12.60 -2.50
CA HIS A 23 -2.75 -11.43 -2.01
C HIS A 23 -1.25 -11.63 -2.14
N ARG A 24 -0.70 -12.78 -1.75
CA ARG A 24 0.74 -13.04 -1.91
C ARG A 24 1.15 -12.91 -3.38
N LEU A 25 0.46 -13.57 -4.30
CA LEU A 25 0.76 -13.50 -5.74
C LEU A 25 0.82 -12.06 -6.23
N ILE A 26 -0.22 -11.26 -5.94
CA ILE A 26 -0.31 -9.85 -6.37
C ILE A 26 0.80 -9.02 -5.72
N LEU A 27 0.96 -9.13 -4.39
CA LEU A 27 1.93 -8.34 -3.62
C LEU A 27 3.38 -8.68 -3.96
N THR A 28 3.65 -9.89 -4.47
CA THR A 28 4.98 -10.30 -4.94
C THR A 28 5.18 -10.10 -6.45
N SER A 29 4.18 -9.62 -7.18
CA SER A 29 4.33 -9.32 -8.62
C SER A 29 5.38 -8.23 -8.85
N ASN A 30 5.98 -8.23 -10.04
CA ASN A 30 6.92 -7.18 -10.43
C ASN A 30 6.22 -5.81 -10.43
N THR A 31 5.01 -5.74 -11.00
CA THR A 31 4.19 -4.52 -11.06
C THR A 31 3.89 -3.94 -9.67
N TRP A 32 3.56 -4.78 -8.68
CA TRP A 32 3.28 -4.28 -7.33
C TRP A 32 4.54 -3.73 -6.64
N ARG A 33 5.70 -4.36 -6.87
CA ARG A 33 6.99 -4.05 -6.25
C ARG A 33 7.82 -3.01 -7.00
N MET A 34 7.29 -2.41 -8.07
CA MET A 34 7.99 -1.38 -8.83
C MET A 34 8.43 -0.21 -7.93
N SER A 35 9.57 0.39 -8.29
CA SER A 35 10.04 1.62 -7.66
C SER A 35 9.05 2.77 -7.94
N SER A 36 9.00 3.73 -7.03
CA SER A 36 8.33 5.03 -7.25
C SER A 36 9.27 6.07 -7.88
N ALA A 37 10.50 5.71 -8.27
CA ALA A 37 11.44 6.61 -8.94
C ALA A 37 10.81 7.28 -10.17
N ALA A 38 11.03 8.58 -10.33
CA ALA A 38 10.53 9.35 -11.46
C ALA A 38 11.47 9.19 -12.66
N ASN A 39 10.89 9.07 -13.86
CA ASN A 39 11.59 9.20 -15.12
C ASN A 39 10.92 10.37 -15.88
N PRO A 40 11.66 11.42 -16.27
CA PRO A 40 11.10 12.59 -16.94
C PRO A 40 10.33 12.26 -18.23
N ASP A 41 10.84 11.33 -19.05
CA ASP A 41 10.25 10.99 -20.34
C ASP A 41 8.92 10.25 -20.14
N HIS A 42 8.87 9.32 -19.20
CA HIS A 42 7.64 8.61 -18.84
C HIS A 42 6.64 9.51 -18.12
N ALA A 43 7.10 10.44 -17.28
CA ALA A 43 6.23 11.39 -16.60
C ALA A 43 5.60 12.39 -17.58
N ALA A 44 6.30 12.78 -18.65
CA ALA A 44 5.73 13.60 -19.70
C ALA A 44 4.68 12.85 -20.54
N ALA A 45 4.92 11.57 -20.83
CA ALA A 45 4.04 10.75 -21.64
C ALA A 45 2.81 10.21 -20.88
N ASP A 46 2.96 9.85 -19.61
CA ASP A 46 1.91 9.30 -18.74
C ASP A 46 2.01 9.88 -17.31
N PRO A 47 1.59 11.15 -17.10
CA PRO A 47 1.66 11.81 -15.79
C PRO A 47 0.82 11.14 -14.71
N GLU A 48 -0.29 10.51 -15.12
CA GLU A 48 -1.24 9.82 -14.23
C GLU A 48 -0.82 8.38 -13.90
N VAL A 49 0.27 7.88 -14.50
CA VAL A 49 0.79 6.53 -14.29
C VAL A 49 -0.25 5.45 -14.65
N ARG A 50 -1.08 5.69 -15.68
CA ARG A 50 -2.13 4.77 -16.14
C ARG A 50 -1.56 3.45 -16.67
N LEU A 51 -0.37 3.50 -17.26
CA LEU A 51 0.34 2.34 -17.79
C LEU A 51 1.20 1.64 -16.73
N LEU A 52 1.13 2.08 -15.47
CA LEU A 52 1.84 1.47 -14.33
C LEU A 52 3.36 1.40 -14.54
N TRP A 53 3.96 2.39 -15.21
CA TRP A 53 5.42 2.47 -15.43
C TRP A 53 6.22 2.72 -14.15
N ARG A 54 5.55 3.09 -13.05
CA ARG A 54 6.10 3.13 -11.69
C ARG A 54 5.01 2.85 -10.67
N LYS A 55 5.39 2.66 -9.40
CA LYS A 55 4.40 2.60 -8.32
C LYS A 55 3.81 4.01 -8.08
N PRO A 56 2.49 4.21 -8.27
CA PRO A 56 1.85 5.50 -8.03
C PRO A 56 1.92 5.86 -6.54
N TYR A 57 2.07 7.15 -6.25
CA TYR A 57 2.02 7.63 -4.88
C TYR A 57 0.61 7.43 -4.31
N ARG A 58 0.55 6.91 -3.08
CA ARG A 58 -0.69 6.81 -2.32
C ARG A 58 -0.61 7.78 -1.15
N ARG A 59 -1.64 8.60 -0.98
CA ARG A 59 -1.81 9.40 0.24
C ARG A 59 -1.92 8.43 1.43
N LEU A 60 -1.12 8.65 2.45
CA LEU A 60 -1.22 7.89 3.70
C LEU A 60 -2.18 8.59 4.66
N GLU A 61 -2.94 7.79 5.39
CA GLU A 61 -3.75 8.28 6.51
C GLU A 61 -2.86 8.67 7.69
N VAL A 62 -3.35 9.59 8.51
CA VAL A 62 -2.59 10.18 9.63
C VAL A 62 -2.17 9.10 10.64
N GLU A 63 -3.03 8.11 10.85
CA GLU A 63 -2.80 6.96 11.74
C GLU A 63 -1.58 6.17 11.28
N ALA A 64 -1.48 5.86 9.98
CA ALA A 64 -0.35 5.11 9.45
C ALA A 64 0.97 5.86 9.60
N ILE A 65 0.96 7.18 9.39
CA ILE A 65 2.13 8.04 9.59
C ILE A 65 2.54 8.03 11.07
N ARG A 66 1.58 8.29 11.97
CA ARG A 66 1.80 8.33 13.41
C ARG A 66 2.31 7.00 13.96
N ASP A 67 1.68 5.89 13.59
CA ASP A 67 2.04 4.57 14.07
C ASP A 67 3.42 4.17 13.58
N SER A 68 3.79 4.56 12.36
CA SER A 68 5.15 4.39 11.85
C SER A 68 6.18 5.17 12.69
N MET A 69 5.89 6.42 13.04
CA MET A 69 6.75 7.23 13.91
C MET A 69 6.89 6.62 15.31
N LEU A 70 5.79 6.14 15.89
CA LEU A 70 5.79 5.48 17.20
C LEU A 70 6.56 4.16 17.16
N ALA A 71 6.41 3.38 16.10
CA ALA A 71 7.11 2.11 15.92
C ALA A 71 8.62 2.33 15.82
N ILE A 72 9.06 3.25 14.94
CA ILE A 72 10.49 3.55 14.72
C ILE A 72 11.13 4.16 15.98
N SER A 73 10.40 4.98 16.73
CA SER A 73 10.91 5.57 17.98
C SER A 73 10.86 4.63 19.19
N GLY A 74 10.35 3.39 19.04
CA GLY A 74 10.20 2.45 20.15
C GLY A 74 9.12 2.84 21.17
N ARG A 75 8.23 3.77 20.82
CA ARG A 75 7.17 4.31 21.68
C ARG A 75 5.79 3.75 21.37
N LEU A 76 5.68 2.86 20.37
CA LEU A 76 4.43 2.18 20.04
C LEU A 76 4.03 1.26 21.20
N ASN A 77 2.83 1.45 21.74
CA ASN A 77 2.21 0.51 22.66
C ASN A 77 1.34 -0.48 21.86
N PRO A 78 1.71 -1.77 21.78
CA PRO A 78 0.95 -2.77 21.03
C PRO A 78 -0.23 -3.36 21.81
N ALA A 79 -0.43 -2.96 23.08
CA ALA A 79 -1.55 -3.44 23.87
C ALA A 79 -2.88 -3.08 23.19
N MET A 80 -3.70 -4.09 22.95
CA MET A 80 -5.05 -3.88 22.41
C MET A 80 -5.95 -3.26 23.46
N TYR A 81 -6.94 -2.50 22.97
CA TYR A 81 -7.91 -1.75 23.78
C TYR A 81 -7.26 -0.59 24.57
N GLY A 82 -8.11 0.26 25.15
CA GLY A 82 -7.67 1.43 25.91
C GLY A 82 -8.44 2.69 25.54
N PRO A 83 -8.19 3.80 26.26
CA PRO A 83 -8.80 5.08 25.94
C PRO A 83 -8.34 5.58 24.57
N GLY A 84 -9.24 6.26 23.85
CA GLY A 84 -8.92 6.90 22.57
C GLY A 84 -7.79 7.93 22.70
N MET A 85 -7.01 8.10 21.64
CA MET A 85 -5.94 9.11 21.61
C MET A 85 -6.50 10.52 21.55
N LYS A 86 -5.97 11.42 22.39
CA LYS A 86 -6.25 12.85 22.38
C LYS A 86 -4.95 13.61 22.14
N PRO A 87 -4.72 14.18 20.93
CA PRO A 87 -3.49 14.89 20.66
C PRO A 87 -3.49 16.22 21.43
N ARG A 88 -2.32 16.63 21.93
CA ARG A 88 -2.17 17.98 22.49
C ARG A 88 -2.21 18.98 21.34
N ILE A 89 -3.29 19.75 21.25
CA ILE A 89 -3.42 20.85 20.30
C ILE A 89 -2.87 22.11 21.01
N PRO A 90 -1.79 22.75 20.51
CA PRO A 90 -1.33 24.01 21.07
C PRO A 90 -2.44 25.07 20.98
N ALA A 91 -2.51 25.97 21.97
CA ALA A 91 -3.25 27.22 21.77
C ALA A 91 -2.61 27.95 20.58
N ALA A 92 -3.43 28.50 19.68
CA ALA A 92 -2.97 29.12 18.44
C ALA A 92 -1.79 30.07 18.68
N ALA A 93 -0.76 29.96 17.83
CA ALA A 93 0.41 30.83 17.83
C ALA A 93 0.10 32.21 17.23
#